data_AF-A0A832NK92-F1
#
_entry.id   AF-A0A832NK92-F1
#
_cell.length_a   1.000
_cell.length_b   1.000
_cell.length_c   1.000
_cell.angle_alpha   90.00
_cell.angle_beta   90.00
_cell.angle_gamma   90.00
#
_symmetry.space_group_name_H-M   'P 1'
#
loop_
_entity.id
_entity.type
_entity.pdbx_description
1 polymer ?
#
loop_
_entity_poly.entity_id
_entity_poly.type
_entity_poly.pdbx_seq_one_letter_code
_entity_poly.pdbx_strand_id
1 'polypeptide(L)'
;MTKTLCEVRSLILQLKTIIELTLECVENIAALSSQKECRDVVKKFRSRARETPTYAFTNGLAYVITLLAARSSRNVVEHGFMKVGSCSDIVNKVISERGALKDEELSYGLYGAILVYIIKKADLIASNNFGELVREALNNSTLDVKVRPVFEWIKRFAEAYIESE
;
A
#
# COMPACT_ATOMS: atom_id res chain seq x y z
N MET A 1 19.09 -6.28 30.58
CA MET A 1 17.98 -7.22 30.28
C MET A 1 16.64 -6.53 29.98
N THR A 2 16.42 -5.28 30.42
CA THR A 2 15.18 -4.50 30.20
C THR A 2 15.05 -3.84 28.81
N LYS A 3 16.16 -3.53 28.13
CA LYS A 3 16.14 -2.89 26.80
C LYS A 3 15.53 -3.79 25.72
N THR A 4 15.90 -5.07 25.73
CA THR A 4 15.46 -6.07 24.74
C THR A 4 13.96 -6.36 24.79
N LEU A 5 13.37 -6.39 26.00
CA LEU A 5 11.93 -6.59 26.18
C LEU A 5 11.10 -5.40 25.65
N CYS A 6 11.62 -4.17 25.80
CA CYS A 6 10.95 -2.97 25.32
C CYS A 6 10.95 -2.89 23.79
N GLU A 7 12.09 -3.21 23.16
CA GLU A 7 12.25 -3.25 21.71
C GLU A 7 11.34 -4.32 21.07
N VAL A 8 11.29 -5.53 21.65
CA VAL A 8 10.40 -6.61 21.18
C VAL A 8 8.93 -6.20 21.27
N ARG A 9 8.51 -5.56 22.38
CA ARG A 9 7.13 -5.08 22.54
C ARG A 9 6.78 -4.00 21.52
N SER A 10 7.70 -3.09 21.23
CA SER A 10 7.52 -2.05 20.21
C SER A 10 7.33 -2.65 18.82
N LEU A 11 8.14 -3.65 18.44
CA LEU A 11 8.01 -4.35 17.16
C LEU A 11 6.66 -5.09 17.04
N ILE A 12 6.21 -5.75 18.10
CA ILE A 12 4.91 -6.44 18.12
C ILE A 12 3.76 -5.44 17.93
N LEU A 13 3.83 -4.29 18.61
CA LEU A 13 2.80 -3.25 18.48
C LEU A 13 2.75 -2.69 17.06
N GLN A 14 3.92 -2.40 16.47
CA GLN A 14 4.00 -1.91 15.10
C GLN A 14 3.48 -2.93 14.09
N LEU A 15 3.81 -4.21 14.25
CA LEU A 15 3.28 -5.28 13.40
C LEU A 15 1.76 -5.39 13.51
N LYS A 16 1.20 -5.28 14.73
CA LYS A 16 -0.25 -5.26 14.94
C LYS A 16 -0.90 -4.11 14.18
N THR A 17 -0.34 -2.89 14.29
CA THR A 17 -0.82 -1.71 13.56
C THR A 17 -0.77 -1.92 12.05
N ILE A 18 0.30 -2.50 11.52
CA ILE A 18 0.41 -2.84 10.09
C ILE A 18 -0.73 -3.78 9.67
N ILE A 19 -0.99 -4.84 10.44
CA ILE A 19 -2.02 -5.83 10.14
C ILE A 19 -3.41 -5.17 10.12
N GLU A 20 -3.74 -4.39 11.15
CA GLU A 20 -5.04 -3.73 11.28
C GLU A 20 -5.29 -2.73 10.14
N LEU A 21 -4.31 -1.87 9.83
CA LEU A 21 -4.41 -0.91 8.73
C LEU A 21 -4.53 -1.61 7.37
N THR A 22 -3.76 -2.68 7.17
CA THR A 22 -3.78 -3.42 5.90
C THR A 22 -5.12 -4.13 5.71
N LEU A 23 -5.64 -4.74 6.76
CA LEU A 23 -6.94 -5.39 6.76
C LEU A 23 -8.04 -4.38 6.40
N GLU A 24 -8.08 -3.24 7.09
CA GLU A 24 -9.04 -2.16 6.80
C GLU A 24 -8.98 -1.74 5.33
N CYS A 25 -7.78 -1.48 4.80
CA CYS A 25 -7.63 -1.07 3.41
C CYS A 25 -8.12 -2.13 2.42
N VAL A 26 -7.76 -3.39 2.63
CA VAL A 26 -8.15 -4.47 1.70
C VAL A 26 -9.64 -4.77 1.78
N GLU A 27 -10.27 -4.71 2.95
CA GLU A 27 -11.73 -4.83 3.09
C GLU A 27 -12.46 -3.73 2.32
N ASN A 28 -12.01 -2.48 2.43
CA ASN A 28 -12.56 -1.36 1.67
C ASN A 28 -12.42 -1.57 0.15
N ILE A 29 -11.29 -2.11 -0.31
CA ILE A 29 -11.07 -2.42 -1.73
C ILE A 29 -11.95 -3.58 -2.18
N ALA A 30 -12.04 -4.66 -1.39
CA ALA A 30 -12.85 -5.82 -1.71
C ALA A 30 -14.33 -5.48 -1.83
N ALA A 31 -14.83 -4.57 -0.97
CA ALA A 31 -16.21 -4.08 -1.02
C ALA A 31 -16.57 -3.41 -2.35
N LEU A 32 -15.60 -2.84 -3.07
CA LEU A 32 -15.81 -2.27 -4.41
C LEU A 32 -16.24 -3.33 -5.44
N SER A 33 -16.02 -4.63 -5.19
CA SER A 33 -16.46 -5.70 -6.09
C SER A 33 -17.98 -5.76 -6.27
N SER A 34 -18.74 -5.22 -5.32
CA SER A 34 -20.20 -5.05 -5.42
C SER A 34 -20.60 -4.05 -6.51
N GLN A 35 -19.72 -3.10 -6.84
CA GLN A 35 -19.93 -2.11 -7.89
C GLN A 35 -19.48 -2.72 -9.22
N LYS A 36 -20.43 -2.92 -10.15
CA LYS A 36 -20.19 -3.65 -11.40
C LYS A 36 -18.99 -3.08 -12.16
N GLU A 37 -18.90 -1.77 -12.20
CA GLU A 37 -17.83 -1.03 -12.80
C GLU A 37 -16.51 -1.37 -12.12
N CYS A 38 -16.38 -1.37 -10.79
CA CYS A 38 -15.08 -1.50 -10.11
C CYS A 38 -14.48 -2.92 -10.11
N ARG A 39 -15.22 -3.94 -10.51
CA ARG A 39 -14.78 -5.35 -10.47
C ARG A 39 -13.43 -5.59 -11.13
N ASP A 40 -13.20 -5.05 -12.33
CA ASP A 40 -11.95 -5.27 -13.05
C ASP A 40 -10.75 -4.58 -12.38
N VAL A 41 -10.97 -3.42 -11.76
CA VAL A 41 -9.95 -2.71 -10.98
C VAL A 41 -9.55 -3.56 -9.77
N VAL A 42 -10.51 -4.13 -9.06
CA VAL A 42 -10.28 -4.95 -7.86
C VAL A 42 -9.53 -6.25 -8.21
N LYS A 43 -9.91 -6.91 -9.31
CA LYS A 43 -9.18 -8.09 -9.83
C LYS A 43 -7.73 -7.76 -10.21
N LYS A 44 -7.51 -6.62 -10.88
CA LYS A 44 -6.17 -6.16 -11.25
C LYS A 44 -5.36 -5.78 -10.00
N PHE A 45 -5.97 -5.13 -9.01
CA PHE A 45 -5.34 -4.84 -7.72
C PHE A 45 -4.85 -6.13 -7.04
N ARG A 46 -5.67 -7.18 -6.99
CA ARG A 46 -5.27 -8.50 -6.47
C ARG A 46 -4.03 -9.05 -7.20
N SER A 47 -3.97 -8.90 -8.51
CA SER A 47 -2.80 -9.30 -9.31
C SER A 47 -1.55 -8.51 -8.93
N ARG A 48 -1.67 -7.18 -8.78
CA ARG A 48 -0.57 -6.32 -8.31
C ARG A 48 -0.11 -6.70 -6.90
N ALA A 49 -1.03 -7.04 -6.01
CA ALA A 49 -0.71 -7.49 -4.67
C ALA A 49 0.12 -8.78 -4.64
N ARG A 50 -0.09 -9.67 -5.61
CA ARG A 50 0.71 -10.91 -5.75
C ARG A 50 2.11 -10.66 -6.32
N GLU A 51 2.22 -9.73 -7.26
CA GLU A 51 3.46 -9.43 -7.99
C GLU A 51 4.41 -8.54 -7.16
N THR A 52 3.87 -7.50 -6.51
CA THR A 52 4.67 -6.41 -5.91
C THR A 52 5.64 -6.84 -4.81
N PRO A 53 5.33 -7.82 -3.93
CA PRO A 53 6.31 -8.30 -2.96
C PRO A 53 7.62 -8.78 -3.59
N THR A 54 7.56 -9.36 -4.80
CA THR A 54 8.75 -9.79 -5.54
C THR A 54 9.58 -8.60 -5.98
N TYR A 55 8.93 -7.54 -6.51
CA TYR A 55 9.62 -6.30 -6.88
C TYR A 55 10.26 -5.62 -5.68
N ALA A 56 9.56 -5.57 -4.54
CA ALA A 56 10.08 -5.00 -3.29
C ALA A 56 11.30 -5.79 -2.79
N PHE A 57 11.25 -7.12 -2.82
CA PHE A 57 12.36 -7.96 -2.38
C PHE A 57 13.60 -7.80 -3.27
N THR A 58 13.41 -7.69 -4.58
CA THR A 58 14.50 -7.65 -5.56
C THR A 58 15.09 -6.26 -5.77
N ASN A 59 14.28 -5.21 -5.70
CA ASN A 59 14.67 -3.85 -6.09
C ASN A 59 14.47 -2.79 -4.98
N GLY A 60 13.87 -3.14 -3.85
CA GLY A 60 13.62 -2.22 -2.73
C GLY A 60 12.40 -1.30 -2.93
N LEU A 61 12.08 -0.55 -1.89
CA LEU A 61 10.88 0.31 -1.82
C LEU A 61 10.93 1.47 -2.81
N ALA A 62 12.10 2.10 -2.99
CA ALA A 62 12.25 3.23 -3.90
C ALA A 62 11.87 2.86 -5.34
N TYR A 63 12.31 1.68 -5.79
CA TYR A 63 11.94 1.14 -7.10
C TYR A 63 10.44 0.89 -7.19
N VAL A 64 9.86 0.22 -6.18
CA VAL A 64 8.43 -0.12 -6.18
C VAL A 64 7.55 1.13 -6.24
N ILE A 65 7.80 2.12 -5.38
CA ILE A 65 7.01 3.36 -5.38
C ILE A 65 7.13 4.10 -6.72
N THR A 66 8.32 4.11 -7.31
CA THR A 66 8.55 4.70 -8.63
C THR A 66 7.82 3.96 -9.74
N LEU A 67 7.84 2.62 -9.72
CA LEU A 67 7.11 1.77 -10.65
C LEU A 67 5.61 2.00 -10.57
N LEU A 68 5.06 2.01 -9.35
CA LEU A 68 3.62 2.21 -9.12
C LEU A 68 3.17 3.58 -9.67
N ALA A 69 3.93 4.64 -9.42
CA ALA A 69 3.64 5.96 -9.99
C ALA A 69 3.78 6.01 -11.52
N ALA A 70 4.79 5.35 -12.08
CA ALA A 70 5.01 5.31 -13.53
C ALA A 70 3.93 4.50 -14.28
N ARG A 71 3.36 3.48 -13.65
CA ARG A 71 2.28 2.64 -14.19
C ARG A 71 0.88 3.19 -13.91
N SER A 72 0.78 4.28 -13.15
CA SER A 72 -0.46 4.97 -12.83
C SER A 72 -0.29 6.47 -13.03
N SER A 73 -0.18 7.21 -11.94
CA SER A 73 0.19 8.62 -11.88
C SER A 73 0.80 8.90 -10.52
N ARG A 74 1.84 9.73 -10.50
CA ARG A 74 2.44 10.24 -9.25
C ARG A 74 1.38 10.85 -8.34
N ASN A 75 0.46 11.65 -8.88
CA ASN A 75 -0.55 12.36 -8.10
C ASN A 75 -1.52 11.40 -7.40
N VAL A 76 -1.82 10.26 -8.03
CA VAL A 76 -2.70 9.24 -7.45
C VAL A 76 -2.01 8.51 -6.31
N VAL A 77 -0.73 8.14 -6.47
CA VAL A 77 0.06 7.56 -5.38
C VAL A 77 0.19 8.53 -4.20
N GLU A 78 0.31 9.84 -4.46
CA GLU A 78 0.37 10.86 -3.41
C GLU A 78 -0.90 10.99 -2.57
N HIS A 79 -2.03 10.44 -3.00
CA HIS A 79 -3.22 10.37 -2.14
C HIS A 79 -2.94 9.62 -0.84
N GLY A 80 -2.01 8.67 -0.82
CA GLY A 80 -1.60 7.97 0.41
C GLY A 80 -1.03 8.88 1.51
N PHE A 81 -0.59 10.10 1.20
CA PHE A 81 -0.13 11.09 2.20
C PHE A 81 -1.25 11.98 2.75
N MET A 82 -2.48 11.86 2.25
CA MET A 82 -3.59 12.69 2.72
C MET A 82 -3.84 12.48 4.22
N LYS A 83 -4.07 13.58 4.93
CA LYS A 83 -4.39 13.57 6.36
C LYS A 83 -5.87 13.20 6.56
N VAL A 84 -6.17 11.92 6.39
CA VAL A 84 -7.53 11.36 6.52
C VAL A 84 -7.66 10.46 7.74
N GLY A 85 -8.92 10.22 8.12
CA GLY A 85 -9.28 9.38 9.26
C GLY A 85 -9.19 7.89 8.95
N SER A 86 -9.51 7.48 7.71
CA SER A 86 -9.66 6.07 7.33
C SER A 86 -9.02 5.74 5.99
N CYS A 87 -8.81 4.45 5.74
CA CYS A 87 -8.37 3.99 4.42
C CYS A 87 -9.46 4.13 3.36
N SER A 88 -10.74 4.09 3.76
CA SER A 88 -11.89 4.32 2.87
C SER A 88 -11.78 5.65 2.12
N ASP A 89 -11.33 6.71 2.81
CA ASP A 89 -11.13 8.03 2.21
C ASP A 89 -10.08 8.00 1.09
N ILE A 90 -8.99 7.24 1.29
CA ILE A 90 -7.94 7.04 0.28
C ILE A 90 -8.48 6.28 -0.93
N VAL A 91 -9.17 5.16 -0.68
CA VAL A 91 -9.76 4.31 -1.71
C VAL A 91 -10.74 5.11 -2.56
N ASN A 92 -11.68 5.82 -1.93
CA ASN A 92 -12.67 6.65 -2.62
C ASN A 92 -12.00 7.76 -3.43
N LYS A 93 -10.95 8.39 -2.89
CA LYS A 93 -10.23 9.43 -3.62
C LYS A 93 -9.56 8.86 -4.87
N VAL A 94 -8.91 7.70 -4.79
CA VAL A 94 -8.34 7.05 -5.99
C VAL A 94 -9.44 6.69 -6.99
N ILE A 95 -10.53 6.06 -6.55
CA ILE A 95 -11.62 5.64 -7.45
C ILE A 95 -12.27 6.83 -8.17
N SER A 96 -12.27 8.03 -7.56
CA SER A 96 -12.75 9.26 -8.22
C SER A 96 -11.99 9.64 -9.50
N GLU A 97 -10.78 9.11 -9.70
CA GLU A 97 -9.91 9.38 -10.87
C GLU A 97 -10.22 8.47 -12.08
N ARG A 98 -11.22 7.58 -11.98
CA ARG A 98 -11.54 6.58 -13.00
C ARG A 98 -11.94 7.15 -14.37
N GLY A 99 -12.43 8.39 -14.43
CA GLY A 99 -12.68 9.06 -15.70
C GLY A 99 -11.41 9.46 -16.46
N ALA A 100 -10.27 9.52 -15.76
CA ALA A 100 -8.99 9.94 -16.32
C ALA A 100 -8.01 8.76 -16.52
N LEU A 101 -8.23 7.64 -15.84
CA LEU A 101 -7.33 6.49 -15.83
C LEU A 101 -8.04 5.20 -16.25
N LYS A 102 -7.33 4.34 -16.98
CA LYS A 102 -7.79 2.98 -17.26
C LYS A 102 -7.76 2.15 -16.00
N ASP A 103 -8.57 1.09 -15.95
CA ASP A 103 -8.65 0.20 -14.78
C ASP A 103 -7.30 -0.40 -14.36
N GLU A 104 -6.38 -0.63 -15.31
CA GLU A 104 -5.02 -1.09 -15.00
C GLU A 104 -4.22 -0.02 -14.27
N GLU A 105 -4.17 1.20 -14.81
CA GLU A 105 -3.50 2.35 -14.19
C GLU A 105 -4.10 2.65 -12.83
N LEU A 106 -5.42 2.59 -12.72
CA LEU A 106 -6.15 2.78 -11.47
C LEU A 106 -5.79 1.71 -10.43
N SER A 107 -5.61 0.45 -10.85
CA SER A 107 -5.20 -0.62 -9.94
C SER A 107 -3.77 -0.43 -9.39
N TYR A 108 -2.85 0.09 -10.20
CA TYR A 108 -1.51 0.46 -9.76
C TYR A 108 -1.55 1.65 -8.80
N GLY A 109 -2.36 2.67 -9.13
CA GLY A 109 -2.54 3.85 -8.30
C GLY A 109 -3.17 3.53 -6.94
N LEU A 110 -4.18 2.66 -6.93
CA LEU A 110 -4.84 2.17 -5.73
C LEU A 110 -3.84 1.43 -4.83
N TYR A 111 -3.06 0.51 -5.40
CA TYR A 111 -2.01 -0.19 -4.67
C TYR A 111 -0.97 0.77 -4.08
N GLY A 112 -0.48 1.73 -4.87
CA GLY A 112 0.49 2.71 -4.42
C GLY A 112 -0.04 3.61 -3.31
N ALA A 113 -1.26 4.13 -3.46
CA ALA A 113 -1.87 5.01 -2.46
C ALA A 113 -2.08 4.29 -1.12
N ILE A 114 -2.61 3.05 -1.12
CA ILE A 114 -2.79 2.31 0.14
C ILE A 114 -1.46 1.89 0.77
N LEU A 115 -0.46 1.52 -0.03
CA LEU A 115 0.87 1.19 0.47
C LEU A 115 1.46 2.39 1.21
N VAL A 116 1.45 3.56 0.57
CA VAL A 116 1.93 4.82 1.16
C VAL A 116 1.15 5.17 2.42
N TYR A 117 -0.18 5.04 2.39
CA TYR A 117 -1.03 5.27 3.56
C TYR A 117 -0.64 4.38 4.74
N ILE A 118 -0.51 3.07 4.52
CA ILE A 118 -0.18 2.10 5.58
C ILE A 118 1.22 2.39 6.15
N ILE A 119 2.24 2.57 5.31
CA ILE A 119 3.60 2.81 5.81
C ILE A 119 3.72 4.17 6.52
N LYS A 120 2.93 5.17 6.13
CA LYS A 120 2.89 6.47 6.80
C LYS A 120 2.16 6.37 8.15
N LYS A 121 0.99 5.74 8.20
CA LYS A 121 0.20 5.56 9.42
C LYS A 121 0.83 4.63 10.44
N ALA A 122 1.64 3.67 10.00
CA ALA A 122 2.41 2.79 10.87
C ALA A 122 3.77 3.40 11.33
N ASP A 123 3.99 4.69 11.08
CA ASP A 123 5.21 5.43 11.41
C ASP A 123 6.50 4.76 10.89
N LEU A 124 6.44 4.15 9.70
CA LEU A 124 7.61 3.55 9.04
C LEU A 124 8.43 4.58 8.27
N ILE A 125 7.80 5.68 7.84
CA ILE A 125 8.41 6.75 7.05
C ILE A 125 8.10 8.13 7.64
N ALA A 126 9.03 9.07 7.49
CA ALA A 126 8.82 10.48 7.84
C ALA A 126 8.28 11.32 6.68
N SER A 127 8.47 10.87 5.44
CA SER A 127 8.11 11.58 4.20
C SER A 127 6.65 11.99 4.11
N ASN A 128 6.38 13.14 3.49
CA ASN A 128 5.04 13.72 3.34
C ASN A 128 4.61 13.93 1.88
N ASN A 129 5.48 13.60 0.93
CA ASN A 129 5.17 13.61 -0.49
C ASN A 129 6.01 12.54 -1.22
N PHE A 130 5.72 12.34 -2.50
CA PHE A 130 6.36 11.30 -3.29
C PHE A 130 7.88 11.49 -3.41
N GLY A 131 8.32 12.73 -3.64
CA GLY A 131 9.74 13.03 -3.81
C GLY A 131 10.56 12.82 -2.53
N GLU A 132 9.98 13.13 -1.37
CA GLU A 132 10.57 12.79 -0.07
C GLU A 132 10.66 11.28 0.12
N LEU A 133 9.57 10.54 -0.17
CA LEU A 133 9.53 9.09 0.02
C LEU A 133 10.56 8.37 -0.85
N VAL A 134 10.70 8.76 -2.11
CA VAL A 134 11.73 8.18 -2.98
C VAL A 134 13.12 8.42 -2.38
N ARG A 135 13.42 9.63 -1.88
CA ARG A 135 14.72 9.94 -1.26
C ARG A 135 14.95 9.20 0.05
N GLU A 136 13.92 9.08 0.89
CA GLU A 136 13.98 8.33 2.15
C GLU A 136 14.20 6.83 1.92
N ALA A 137 13.66 6.29 0.83
CA ALA A 137 13.80 4.89 0.44
C ALA A 137 15.08 4.59 -0.35
N LEU A 138 15.71 5.59 -0.97
CA LEU A 138 16.94 5.38 -1.76
C LEU A 138 18.07 4.83 -0.88
N ASN A 139 18.53 3.63 -1.21
CA ASN A 139 19.60 2.90 -0.50
C ASN A 139 19.31 2.67 1.01
N ASN A 140 18.04 2.61 1.40
CA ASN A 140 17.64 2.42 2.79
C ASN A 140 17.20 0.96 3.06
N SER A 141 18.17 0.07 3.19
CA SER A 141 17.93 -1.36 3.43
C SER A 141 17.15 -1.64 4.73
N THR A 142 17.30 -0.77 5.73
CA THR A 142 16.55 -0.87 6.98
C THR A 142 15.07 -0.63 6.76
N LEU A 143 14.72 0.40 5.99
CA LEU A 143 13.34 0.66 5.60
C LEU A 143 12.78 -0.49 4.77
N ASP A 144 13.54 -1.01 3.81
CA ASP A 144 13.13 -2.16 2.99
C ASP A 144 12.76 -3.38 3.84
N VAL A 145 13.53 -3.68 4.88
CA VAL A 145 13.19 -4.77 5.83
C VAL A 145 11.91 -4.46 6.60
N LYS A 146 11.74 -3.22 7.07
CA LYS A 146 10.58 -2.80 7.86
C LYS A 146 9.27 -2.80 7.08
N VAL A 147 9.29 -2.53 5.77
CA VAL A 147 8.07 -2.51 4.94
C VAL A 147 7.66 -3.87 4.38
N ARG A 148 8.53 -4.89 4.42
CA ARG A 148 8.21 -6.25 3.95
C ARG A 148 6.90 -6.83 4.52
N PRO A 149 6.61 -6.71 5.83
CA PRO A 149 5.34 -7.19 6.36
C PRO A 149 4.13 -6.53 5.71
N VAL A 150 4.22 -5.26 5.32
CA VAL A 150 3.12 -4.55 4.65
C VAL A 150 2.82 -5.20 3.30
N PHE A 151 3.85 -5.45 2.49
CA PHE A 151 3.70 -6.14 1.21
C PHE A 151 3.09 -7.54 1.35
N GLU A 152 3.57 -8.31 2.32
CA GLU A 152 3.07 -9.67 2.56
C GLU A 152 1.61 -9.66 3.05
N TRP A 153 1.24 -8.78 3.98
CA TRP A 153 -0.13 -8.69 4.46
C TRP A 153 -1.10 -8.18 3.39
N ILE A 154 -0.70 -7.20 2.56
CA ILE A 154 -1.54 -6.76 1.44
C ILE A 154 -1.81 -7.95 0.51
N LYS A 155 -0.77 -8.74 0.18
CA LYS A 155 -0.92 -9.95 -0.63
C LYS A 155 -1.89 -10.94 -0.01
N ARG A 156 -1.69 -11.30 1.26
CA ARG A 156 -2.50 -12.33 1.94
C ARG A 156 -3.96 -11.93 2.07
N PHE A 157 -4.22 -10.69 2.45
CA PHE A 157 -5.60 -10.20 2.52
C PHE A 157 -6.21 -10.08 1.12
N ALA A 158 -5.48 -9.58 0.12
CA ALA A 158 -6.02 -9.51 -1.24
C ALA A 158 -6.34 -10.91 -1.81
N GLU A 159 -5.50 -11.90 -1.55
CA GLU A 159 -5.74 -13.29 -1.95
C GLU A 159 -6.97 -13.90 -1.26
N ALA A 160 -7.25 -13.51 -0.02
CA ALA A 160 -8.35 -14.05 0.81
C ALA A 160 -9.70 -13.35 0.60
N TYR A 161 -9.71 -12.02 0.45
CA TYR A 161 -10.93 -11.21 0.39
C TYR A 161 -11.42 -10.93 -1.03
N ILE A 162 -10.55 -11.08 -2.03
CA ILE A 162 -10.90 -10.84 -3.43
C ILE A 162 -10.87 -12.17 -4.14
N GLU A 163 -12.03 -12.57 -4.68
CA GLU A 163 -12.19 -13.82 -5.42
C GLU A 163 -11.17 -13.91 -6.56
N SER A 164 -10.54 -15.08 -6.71
CA SER A 164 -9.89 -15.45 -7.96
C SER A 164 -10.96 -15.69 -9.01
N GLU A 165 -10.71 -15.27 -10.24
CA GLU A 165 -11.47 -15.77 -11.40
C GLU A 165 -11.47 -17.30 -11.46
#